data_AF-A0A1V9A1G1-F1
#
_entry.id   AF-A0A1V9A1G1-F1
#
_cell.length_a   1.000
_cell.length_b   1.000
_cell.length_c   1.000
_cell.angle_alpha   90.00
_cell.angle_beta   90.00
_cell.angle_gamma   90.00
#
_symmetry.space_group_name_H-M   'P 1'
#
loop_
_entity.id
_entity.type
_entity.pdbx_description
1 polymer ?
#
loop_
_entity_poly.entity_id
_entity_poly.type
_entity_poly.pdbx_seq_one_letter_code
_entity_poly.pdbx_strand_id
1 'polypeptide(L)'
;MPTHEDTLAQLYQGVESCTNIHNAIQHAHSMAANLSDVLRNSLGGTGAYDEVGGYSESVLTQLELSAQTVEQTRHAIETLMLRFDIVY
;
A
#
# COMPACT_ATOMS: atom_id res chain seq x y z
N MET A 1 7.85 21.45 24.37
CA MET A 1 8.53 21.01 23.14
C MET A 1 8.63 19.50 23.20
N PRO A 2 8.41 18.77 22.09
CA PRO A 2 8.63 17.32 22.07
C PRO A 2 10.11 17.01 22.34
N THR A 3 10.36 15.97 23.12
CA THR A 3 11.70 15.46 23.40
C THR A 3 12.23 14.63 22.23
N HIS A 4 13.51 14.26 22.30
CA HIS A 4 14.12 13.33 21.34
C HIS A 4 13.40 11.97 21.38
N GLU A 5 13.13 11.45 22.58
CA GLU A 5 12.36 10.22 22.80
C GLU A 5 10.94 10.31 22.23
N ASP A 6 10.23 11.43 22.46
CA ASP A 6 8.89 11.65 21.89
C ASP A 6 8.90 11.63 20.36
N THR A 7 9.96 12.17 19.75
CA THR A 7 10.12 12.23 18.29
C THR A 7 10.43 10.83 17.73
N LEU A 8 11.34 10.07 18.37
CA LEU A 8 11.62 8.69 17.99
C LEU A 8 10.36 7.82 18.09
N ALA A 9 9.59 7.94 19.18
CA ALA A 9 8.35 7.20 19.37
C ALA A 9 7.35 7.47 18.23
N GLN A 10 7.21 8.71 17.78
CA GLN A 10 6.37 9.04 16.63
C GLN A 10 6.87 8.42 15.32
N LEU A 11 8.19 8.37 15.11
CA LEU A 11 8.76 7.72 13.93
C LEU A 11 8.53 6.20 13.93
N TYR A 12 8.69 5.54 15.09
CA TYR A 12 8.33 4.13 15.25
C TYR A 12 6.86 3.87 14.91
N GLN A 13 5.95 4.71 15.44
CA GLN A 13 4.53 4.63 15.13
C GLN A 13 4.25 4.85 13.64
N GLY A 14 5.03 5.72 12.97
CA GLY A 14 4.96 5.94 11.53
C GLY A 14 5.32 4.69 10.73
N VAL A 15 6.38 3.97 11.10
CA VAL A 15 6.77 2.69 10.47
C VAL A 15 5.69 1.62 10.66
N GLU A 16 5.16 1.51 11.87
CA GLU A 16 4.05 0.58 12.18
C GLU A 16 2.82 0.90 11.34
N SER A 17 2.47 2.18 11.23
CA SER A 17 1.34 2.65 10.42
C SER A 17 1.54 2.32 8.95
N CYS A 18 2.74 2.51 8.39
CA CYS A 18 3.05 2.11 7.02
C CYS A 18 2.90 0.60 6.82
N THR A 19 3.33 -0.21 7.78
CA THR A 19 3.17 -1.68 7.75
C THR A 19 1.70 -2.07 7.70
N ASN A 20 0.87 -1.45 8.55
CA ASN A 20 -0.57 -1.70 8.59
C ASN A 20 -1.27 -1.30 7.28
N ILE A 21 -0.91 -0.14 6.72
CA ILE A 21 -1.45 0.32 5.43
C ILE A 21 -1.01 -0.63 4.31
N HIS A 22 0.25 -1.06 4.27
CA HIS A 22 0.74 -2.01 3.28
C HIS A 22 -0.05 -3.32 3.32
N ASN A 23 -0.27 -3.89 4.51
CA ASN A 23 -1.07 -5.10 4.68
C ASN A 23 -2.52 -4.92 4.20
N ALA A 24 -3.14 -3.77 4.48
CA ALA A 24 -4.47 -3.46 3.99
C ALA A 24 -4.53 -3.37 2.46
N ILE A 25 -3.49 -2.79 1.83
CA ILE A 25 -3.36 -2.73 0.36
C ILE A 25 -3.19 -4.14 -0.22
N GLN A 26 -2.36 -5.00 0.37
CA GLN A 26 -2.18 -6.39 -0.08
C GLN A 26 -3.49 -7.18 -0.01
N HIS A 27 -4.27 -6.97 1.06
CA HIS A 27 -5.60 -7.58 1.18
C HIS A 27 -6.56 -7.07 0.09
N ALA A 28 -6.62 -5.76 -0.13
CA ALA A 28 -7.44 -5.17 -1.18
C ALA A 28 -7.02 -5.65 -2.58
N HIS A 29 -5.71 -5.81 -2.83
CA HIS A 29 -5.18 -6.34 -4.10
C HIS A 29 -5.63 -7.78 -4.33
N SER A 30 -5.52 -8.64 -3.31
CA SER A 30 -6.00 -10.02 -3.38
C SER A 30 -7.51 -10.10 -3.66
N MET A 31 -8.31 -9.23 -3.03
CA MET A 31 -9.75 -9.14 -3.31
C MET A 31 -10.03 -8.69 -4.74
N ALA A 32 -9.33 -7.65 -5.22
CA ALA A 32 -9.50 -7.13 -6.57
C ALA A 32 -9.08 -8.15 -7.64
N ALA A 33 -8.01 -8.91 -7.40
CA ALA A 33 -7.54 -9.96 -8.31
C ALA A 33 -8.58 -11.08 -8.42
N ASN A 34 -9.10 -11.55 -7.28
CA ASN A 34 -10.17 -12.55 -7.25
C ASN A 34 -11.42 -12.06 -7.98
N LEU A 35 -11.81 -10.80 -7.78
CA LEU A 35 -12.95 -10.20 -8.47
C LEU A 35 -12.73 -10.13 -9.99
N SER A 36 -11.53 -9.77 -10.43
CA SER A 36 -11.16 -9.74 -11.84
C SER A 36 -11.32 -11.13 -12.49
N ASP A 37 -10.85 -12.18 -11.82
CA ASP A 37 -11.03 -13.57 -12.30
C ASP A 37 -12.52 -13.96 -12.37
N VAL A 38 -13.32 -13.60 -11.38
CA VAL A 38 -14.77 -13.85 -11.38
C VAL A 38 -15.45 -13.14 -12.54
N LEU A 39 -15.10 -11.87 -12.78
CA LEU A 39 -15.64 -11.08 -13.90
C LEU A 39 -15.25 -11.69 -15.25
N ARG A 40 -13.98 -12.11 -15.40
CA ARG A 40 -13.51 -12.78 -16.62
C ARG A 40 -14.26 -14.08 -16.88
N ASN A 41 -14.49 -14.88 -15.85
CA ASN A 41 -15.22 -16.13 -15.99
C ASN A 41 -16.71 -15.93 -16.27
N SER A 42 -17.30 -14.84 -15.74
CA SER A 42 -18.74 -14.57 -15.88
C SER A 42 -19.11 -13.86 -17.18
N LEU A 43 -18.23 -12.97 -17.65
CA LEU A 43 -18.52 -12.03 -18.74
C LEU A 43 -17.54 -12.15 -19.91
N GLY A 44 -16.53 -13.02 -19.83
CA GLY A 44 -15.48 -13.15 -20.85
C GLY A 44 -16.05 -13.34 -22.25
N GLY A 45 -15.58 -12.51 -23.19
CA GLY A 45 -16.05 -12.52 -24.58
C GLY A 45 -17.32 -11.69 -24.83
N THR A 46 -17.81 -10.95 -23.83
CA THR A 46 -18.88 -9.95 -23.99
C THR A 46 -18.32 -8.53 -23.92
N GLY A 47 -18.95 -7.57 -24.59
CA GLY A 47 -18.55 -6.16 -24.48
C GLY A 47 -18.69 -5.58 -23.05
N ALA A 48 -19.51 -6.20 -22.20
CA ALA A 48 -19.61 -5.83 -20.78
C ALA A 48 -18.33 -6.17 -20.00
N TYR A 49 -17.58 -7.21 -20.41
CA TYR A 49 -16.27 -7.49 -19.83
C TYR A 49 -15.23 -6.45 -20.26
N ASP A 50 -15.28 -5.95 -21.48
CA ASP A 50 -14.32 -4.94 -21.94
C ASP A 50 -14.43 -3.65 -21.11
N GLU A 51 -15.66 -3.25 -20.76
CA GLU A 51 -15.88 -2.10 -19.88
C GLU A 51 -15.42 -2.36 -18.44
N VAL A 52 -15.90 -3.42 -17.78
CA VAL A 52 -15.63 -3.65 -16.34
C VAL A 52 -14.24 -4.25 -16.09
N GLY A 53 -13.71 -5.00 -17.06
CA GLY A 53 -12.37 -5.60 -17.02
C GLY A 53 -11.27 -4.54 -17.01
N GLY A 54 -11.37 -3.51 -17.86
CA GLY A 54 -10.42 -2.40 -17.88
C GLY A 54 -10.38 -1.62 -16.55
N TYR A 55 -11.54 -1.42 -15.91
CA TYR A 55 -11.58 -0.83 -14.57
C TYR A 55 -10.91 -1.72 -13.52
N SER A 56 -11.06 -3.04 -13.61
CA SER A 56 -10.44 -3.99 -12.67
C SER A 56 -8.91 -3.98 -12.77
N GLU A 57 -8.36 -3.93 -13.99
CA GLU A 57 -6.91 -3.79 -14.23
C GLU A 57 -6.36 -2.47 -13.69
N SER A 58 -7.11 -1.37 -13.88
CA SER A 58 -6.74 -0.06 -13.35
C SER A 58 -6.69 -0.06 -11.81
N VAL A 59 -7.67 -0.68 -11.14
CA VAL A 59 -7.69 -0.84 -9.68
C VAL A 59 -6.49 -1.64 -9.19
N LEU A 60 -6.16 -2.76 -9.84
CA LEU A 60 -4.99 -3.57 -9.48
C LEU A 60 -3.69 -2.78 -9.61
N THR A 61 -3.52 -2.08 -10.74
CA THR A 61 -2.35 -1.22 -10.99
C THR A 61 -2.22 -0.14 -9.92
N GLN A 62 -3.32 0.51 -9.56
CA GLN A 62 -3.33 1.55 -8.53
C GLN A 62 -2.95 0.99 -7.15
N LEU A 63 -3.44 -0.19 -6.80
CA LEU A 63 -3.08 -0.85 -5.54
C LEU A 63 -1.59 -1.22 -5.49
N GLU A 64 -1.01 -1.68 -6.59
CA GLU A 64 0.43 -1.97 -6.68
C GLU A 64 1.28 -0.71 -6.52
N LEU A 65 0.92 0.39 -7.19
CA LEU A 65 1.58 1.68 -7.03
C LEU A 65 1.47 2.21 -5.60
N SER A 66 0.30 2.07 -4.97
CA SER A 66 0.10 2.43 -3.58
C SER A 66 0.96 1.60 -2.64
N ALA A 67 1.08 0.28 -2.86
CA ALA A 67 1.93 -0.60 -2.06
C ALA A 67 3.41 -0.17 -2.14
N GLN A 68 3.90 0.12 -3.34
CA GLN A 68 5.28 0.61 -3.56
C GLN A 68 5.52 1.96 -2.88
N THR A 69 4.57 2.88 -2.97
CA THR A 69 4.67 4.22 -2.37
C THR A 69 4.73 4.15 -0.85
N VAL A 70 3.90 3.29 -0.24
CA VAL A 70 3.89 3.07 1.22
C VAL A 70 5.21 2.44 1.67
N GLU A 71 5.76 1.51 0.91
CA GLU A 71 7.04 0.88 1.22
C GLU A 71 8.21 1.88 1.15
N GLN A 72 8.23 2.74 0.12
CA GLN A 72 9.21 3.83 0.02
C GLN A 72 9.09 4.81 1.20
N THR A 73 7.86 5.11 1.62
CA THR A 73 7.59 5.98 2.77
C THR A 73 8.11 5.35 4.05
N ARG A 74 7.86 4.05 4.26
CA ARG A 74 8.37 3.27 5.39
C ARG A 74 9.90 3.37 5.48
N HIS A 75 10.59 3.11 4.37
CA HIS A 75 12.06 3.22 4.30
C HIS A 75 12.59 4.62 4.56
N ALA A 76 11.89 5.67 4.10
CA ALA A 76 12.27 7.05 4.40
C ALA A 76 12.17 7.35 5.90
N ILE A 77 11.12 6.85 6.58
CA ILE A 77 10.95 7.00 8.03
C ILE A 77 12.04 6.22 8.78
N GLU A 78 12.32 4.97 8.40
CA GLU A 78 13.42 4.18 9.00
C GLU A 78 14.77 4.88 8.85
N THR A 79 15.05 5.46 7.68
CA THR A 79 16.27 6.23 7.45
C THR A 79 16.34 7.47 8.33
N LEU A 80 15.20 8.16 8.52
CA LEU A 80 15.12 9.31 9.41
C LEU A 80 15.39 8.90 10.85
N MET A 81 14.84 7.77 11.31
CA MET A 81 15.07 7.23 12.65
C MET A 81 16.55 6.96 12.90
N LEU A 82 17.22 6.24 11.98
CA LEU A 82 18.65 5.95 12.08
C LEU A 82 19.47 7.24 12.20
N ARG A 83 19.14 8.26 11.41
CA ARG A 83 19.82 9.56 11.48
C ARG A 83 19.55 10.29 12.79
N PHE A 84 18.33 10.18 13.31
CA PHE A 84 17.95 10.83 14.56
C PHE A 84 18.60 10.17 15.78
N ASP A 85 18.85 8.86 15.71
CA ASP A 85 19.53 8.07 16.74
C ASP A 85 21.05 8.35 16.80
N ILE A 86 21.71 8.60 15.65
CA ILE A 86 23.16 8.89 15.57
C ILE A 86 23.53 10.29 16.09
N VAL A 87 22.58 11.22 16.14
CA VAL A 87 22.84 12.64 16.50
C VAL A 87 22.96 12.85 18.02
N TYR A 88 22.63 11.86 18.85
CA TYR A 88 22.80 11.85 20.30
C TYR A 88 23.87 10.85 20.75
#